data_AF-A0A920SEK5-F1
#
_entry.id   AF-A0A920SEK5-F1
#
_cell.length_a   1.000
_cell.length_b   1.000
_cell.length_c   1.000
_cell.angle_alpha   90.00
_cell.angle_beta   90.00
_cell.angle_gamma   90.00
#
_symmetry.space_group_name_H-M   'P 1'
#
loop_
_entity.id
_entity.type
_entity.pdbx_description
1 polymer ?
#
loop_
_entity_poly.entity_id
_entity_poly.type
_entity_poly.pdbx_seq_one_letter_code
_entity_poly.pdbx_strand_id
1 'polypeptide(L)' 'MDIGIHGGSGCLGPGFRANVSIGRAIRLILMNIGSGLPGISSMTVFGMPSRFTYCLTENSEYNPWESLSFLKDMVKMRTF' A
#
# COMPACT_ATOMS: atom_id res chain seq x y z
N MET A 1 0.15 -9.19 18.98
CA MET A 1 0.81 -10.09 18.01
C MET A 1 0.99 -9.27 16.75
N ASP A 2 2.24 -8.96 16.40
CA ASP A 2 2.52 -8.10 15.26
C ASP A 2 2.50 -8.93 13.97
N ILE A 3 1.80 -8.45 12.93
CA ILE A 3 1.54 -9.22 11.70
C ILE A 3 2.60 -9.00 10.61
N GLY A 4 3.62 -8.19 10.91
CA GLY A 4 4.85 -8.10 10.11
C GLY A 4 4.72 -7.31 8.80
N ILE A 5 3.91 -6.24 8.80
CA ILE A 5 3.86 -5.30 7.66
C ILE A 5 5.13 -4.44 7.66
N HIS A 6 5.73 -4.22 6.49
CA HIS A 6 6.93 -3.41 6.31
C HIS A 6 6.63 -2.05 5.68
N GLY A 7 7.30 -1.00 6.15
CA GLY A 7 7.15 0.39 5.66
C GLY A 7 8.40 1.01 5.04
N GLY A 8 9.55 0.33 5.14
CA GLY A 8 10.83 0.81 4.66
C GLY A 8 11.14 0.46 3.20
N SER A 9 12.44 0.38 2.89
CA SER A 9 12.91 0.09 1.53
C SER A 9 12.37 -1.23 1.00
N GLY A 10 11.84 -1.21 -0.23
CA GLY A 10 11.29 -2.41 -0.86
C GLY A 10 9.96 -2.91 -0.29
N CYS A 11 9.26 -2.12 0.55
CA CYS A 11 7.96 -2.48 1.13
C CYS A 11 6.88 -2.82 0.09
N LEU A 12 6.96 -2.24 -1.11
CA LEU A 12 6.09 -2.52 -2.25
C LEU A 12 6.63 -3.64 -3.14
N GLY A 13 7.72 -4.31 -2.77
CA GLY A 13 8.28 -5.46 -3.47
C GLY A 13 7.80 -6.80 -2.91
N PRO A 14 8.22 -7.92 -3.52
CA PRO A 14 7.84 -9.27 -3.07
C PRO A 14 8.48 -9.70 -1.74
N GLY A 15 9.35 -8.88 -1.15
CA GLY A 15 10.17 -9.25 0.02
C GLY A 15 9.41 -9.47 1.33
N PHE A 16 8.19 -8.94 1.46
CA PHE A 16 7.44 -8.96 2.71
C PHE A 16 6.08 -9.66 2.56
N ARG A 17 5.97 -10.86 3.16
CA ARG A 17 4.80 -11.75 3.00
C ARG A 17 3.47 -11.10 3.40
N ALA A 18 3.44 -10.32 4.48
CA ALA A 18 2.23 -9.65 4.93
C ALA A 18 1.74 -8.61 3.89
N ASN A 19 2.62 -7.73 3.45
CA ASN A 19 2.36 -6.73 2.41
C ASN A 19 1.85 -7.38 1.11
N VAL A 20 2.49 -8.47 0.69
CA VAL A 20 2.13 -9.22 -0.52
C VAL A 20 0.75 -9.86 -0.38
N SER A 21 0.47 -10.53 0.73
CA SER A 21 -0.79 -11.25 0.92
C SER A 21 -1.98 -10.29 0.91
N ILE A 22 -1.87 -9.18 1.66
CA ILE A 22 -2.92 -8.17 1.76
C ILE A 22 -3.08 -7.43 0.42
N GLY A 23 -1.98 -6.99 -0.19
CA GLY A 23 -2.00 -6.31 -1.48
C GLY A 23 -2.60 -7.17 -2.60
N ARG A 24 -2.29 -8.48 -2.61
CA ARG A 24 -2.88 -9.43 -3.56
C ARG A 24 -4.35 -9.67 -3.32
N ALA A 25 -4.79 -9.78 -2.07
CA ALA A 25 -6.20 -9.90 -1.74
C ALA A 25 -6.99 -8.70 -2.28
N ILE A 26 -6.52 -7.49 -2.02
CA ILE A 26 -7.13 -6.25 -2.54
C ILE A 26 -7.16 -6.25 -4.07
N ARG A 27 -6.04 -6.61 -4.72
CA ARG A 27 -5.99 -6.65 -6.19
C ARG A 27 -6.98 -7.66 -6.77
N LEU A 28 -7.13 -8.83 -6.15
CA LEU A 28 -8.10 -9.83 -6.58
C LEU A 28 -9.54 -9.32 -6.43
N ILE A 29 -9.85 -8.62 -5.33
CA ILE A 29 -11.16 -7.98 -5.15
C ILE A 29 -11.42 -6.96 -6.26
N LEU A 30 -10.45 -6.09 -6.54
CA LEU A 30 -10.59 -5.08 -7.60
C LEU A 30 -10.76 -5.70 -8.99
N MET A 31 -10.10 -6.82 -9.29
CA MET A 31 -10.24 -7.49 -10.59
C MET A 31 -11.57 -8.24 -10.73
N ASN A 32 -12.04 -8.89 -9.66
CA ASN A 32 -13.25 -9.73 -9.73
C ASN A 32 -14.55 -8.94 -9.50
N ILE A 33 -14.52 -7.92 -8.64
CA ILE A 33 -15.71 -7.14 -8.27
C ILE A 33 -15.63 -5.74 -8.86
N GLY A 34 -14.46 -5.10 -8.76
CA GLY A 34 -14.25 -3.72 -9.21
C GLY A 34 -14.07 -3.55 -10.72
N SER A 35 -14.25 -4.61 -11.53
CA SER A 35 -14.01 -4.63 -12.98
C SER A 35 -12.62 -4.07 -13.36
N GLY A 36 -11.59 -4.34 -12.56
CA GLY A 36 -10.22 -3.82 -12.68
C GLY A 36 -9.40 -4.40 -13.84
N LEU A 37 -10.03 -4.55 -15.01
CA LEU A 37 -9.53 -5.16 -16.23
C LEU A 37 -8.49 -4.26 -16.95
N PRO A 38 -7.33 -4.82 -17.33
CA PRO A 38 -6.31 -4.09 -18.08
C PRO A 38 -6.85 -3.66 -19.45
N GLY A 39 -6.63 -2.40 -19.82
CA GLY A 39 -7.05 -1.84 -21.11
C GLY A 39 -8.54 -1.45 -21.20
N ILE A 40 -9.33 -1.71 -20.16
CA ILE A 40 -10.75 -1.31 -20.11
C ILE A 40 -10.95 -0.27 -19.00
N SER A 41 -10.80 -0.68 -17.74
CA SER A 41 -10.91 0.22 -16.57
C SER A 41 -9.55 0.71 -16.11
N SER A 42 -8.49 -0.04 -16.42
CA SER A 42 -7.13 0.33 -16.08
C SER A 42 -6.34 0.73 -17.32
N MET A 43 -6.20 2.05 -17.51
CA MET A 43 -5.58 2.68 -18.69
C MET A 43 -4.06 2.91 -18.57
N THR A 44 -3.45 2.42 -17.50
CA THR A 44 -2.00 2.46 -17.29
C THR A 44 -1.26 1.67 -18.36
N VAL A 45 -0.25 2.28 -18.99
CA VAL A 45 0.63 1.64 -19.99
C VAL A 45 1.51 0.55 -19.38
N PHE A 46 2.05 0.78 -18.17
CA PHE A 46 2.88 -0.19 -17.45
C PHE A 46 2.24 -0.63 -16.13
N GLY A 47 2.58 -1.84 -15.69
CA GLY A 47 2.25 -2.35 -14.36
C GLY A 47 2.87 -1.48 -13.26
N MET A 48 2.06 -1.01 -12.30
CA MET A 48 2.58 -0.36 -11.10
C MET A 48 2.87 -1.43 -10.03
N PRO A 49 3.98 -1.38 -9.28
CA PRO A 49 4.29 -2.35 -8.21
C PRO A 49 3.18 -2.46 -7.18
N SER A 50 2.50 -1.34 -6.94
CA SER A 50 1.34 -1.24 -6.07
C SER A 50 0.15 -2.10 -6.51
N ARG A 51 0.09 -2.58 -7.75
CA ARG A 51 -0.92 -3.59 -8.19
C ARG A 51 -0.62 -5.00 -7.70
N PHE A 52 0.54 -5.24 -7.12
CA PHE A 52 0.91 -6.50 -6.52
C PHE A 52 0.83 -6.45 -4.99
N THR A 53 1.28 -5.35 -4.41
CA THR A 53 1.63 -5.21 -2.98
C THR A 53 1.09 -3.87 -2.45
N TYR A 54 -0.21 -3.60 -2.60
CA TYR A 54 -0.88 -2.37 -2.16
C TYR A 54 -1.06 -2.27 -0.62
N CYS A 55 -0.04 -2.62 0.15
CA CYS A 55 -0.08 -2.56 1.62
C CYS A 55 1.31 -2.28 2.16
N LEU A 56 1.42 -1.25 3.00
CA LEU A 56 2.63 -0.83 3.69
C LEU A 56 2.23 -0.16 5.01
N THR A 57 3.18 -0.07 5.93
CA THR A 57 3.02 0.68 7.19
C THR A 57 3.90 1.93 7.16
N GLU A 58 3.73 2.81 8.14
CA GLU A 58 4.69 3.89 8.36
C GLU A 58 6.08 3.34 8.70
N ASN A 59 7.12 4.02 8.25
CA ASN A 59 8.49 3.67 8.61
C ASN A 59 8.86 4.32 9.96
N SER A 60 8.43 3.72 11.07
CA SER A 60 8.62 4.30 12.41
C SER A 60 10.09 4.52 12.79
N GLU A 61 11.04 3.77 12.23
CA GLU A 61 12.48 3.94 12.52
C GLU A 61 13.08 5.21 11.93
N TYR A 62 12.56 5.65 10.78
CA TYR A 62 13.10 6.82 10.05
C TYR A 62 12.10 7.96 9.94
N ASN A 63 10.94 7.87 10.60
CA ASN A 63 9.93 8.91 10.60
C ASN A 63 10.32 10.02 11.61
N PRO A 64 10.64 11.25 11.16
CA PRO A 64 10.95 12.36 12.07
C PRO A 64 9.69 12.99 12.69
N TRP A 65 8.51 12.59 12.24
CA TRP A 65 7.22 13.12 12.69
C TRP A 65 6.51 12.18 13.66
N GLU A 66 5.50 12.71 14.36
CA GLU A 66 4.60 11.91 15.17
C GLU A 66 3.84 10.88 14.31
N SER A 67 3.62 9.68 14.84
CA SER A 67 2.92 8.61 14.13
C SER A 67 1.54 9.07 13.69
N LEU A 68 1.15 8.69 12.47
CA LEU A 68 -0.19 8.96 11.93
C LEU A 68 -1.30 8.38 12.81
N SER A 69 -0.99 7.33 13.57
CA SER A 69 -1.92 6.69 14.51
C SER A 69 -2.37 7.64 15.63
N PHE A 70 -1.55 8.61 16.01
CA PHE A 70 -1.88 9.62 17.02
C PHE A 70 -2.54 10.87 16.41
N LEU A 71 -2.35 11.09 15.10
CA LEU A 71 -2.95 12.21 14.37
C LEU A 71 -4.40 11.88 13.99
N LYS A 72 -5.35 12.37 14.79
CA LYS A 72 -6.80 12.13 14.59
C LYS A 72 -7.39 12.78 13.33
N ASP A 73 -6.68 13.70 12.68
CA ASP A 73 -7.12 14.40 11.48
C ASP A 73 -6.10 14.26 10.34
N MET A 74 -6.39 13.40 9.35
CA MET A 74 -5.58 13.24 8.13
C MET A 74 -5.43 14.53 7.30
N VAL A 75 -6.24 15.56 7.56
CA VAL A 75 -6.25 16.85 6.83
C VAL A 75 -5.09 17.77 7.20
N LYS A 76 -4.38 17.49 8.31
CA LYS A 76 -3.23 18.30 8.77
C LYS A 76 -1.87 17.87 8.22
N MET A 77 -1.83 16.96 7.24
CA MET A 77 -0.62 16.75 6.43
C MET A 77 -0.42 18.00 5.57
N ARG A 78 0.14 19.02 6.21
CA ARG A 78 0.34 20.38 5.71
C ARG A 78 1.18 20.26 4.44
N THR A 79 0.53 20.54 3.31
CA THR A 79 1.15 20.72 2.00
C THR A 79 2.36 21.63 2.11
N PHE A 80 3.42 21.26 1.39
CA PHE A 80 4.50 22.18 1.00
C PHE A 80 3.95 23.49 0.44
#